data_AF-A0A5D6YE56-F1
#
_entry.id   AF-A0A5D6YE56-F1
#
_cell.length_a   1.000
_cell.length_b   1.000
_cell.length_c   1.000
_cell.angle_alpha   90.00
_cell.angle_beta   90.00
_cell.angle_gamma   90.00
#
_symmetry.space_group_name_H-M   'P 1'
#
loop_
_entity.id
_entity.type
_entity.pdbx_description
1 polymer ?
#
loop_
_entity_poly.entity_id
_entity_poly.type
_entity_poly.pdbx_seq_one_letter_code
_entity_poly.pdbx_strand_id
1 'polypeptide(L)'
;MGQEERAGMATATAKSTPPAALAYREAPSDATGEKDEPATDVSTRSSSGGSMSPASHPDDELATGELTPEDALVQRRASAGLAVAQRFVSARELVEQARIALYVERAEARALETLRRAVTLWRQLAIDQRLLNALLRVAGERMASSSTAPDSADAFFALALAEDSEVFWRQCVAAFPAVAVFQYWLARRLAERDKNADALLFVDKALALEWNPQWLYLRAQCLGKLAAASRHQRVDAFQCYVARNPPDEEHVPEAYYALALLALEQGEYARAKRYQALAQQAERPPVRFPRFGLVDDAFEPKRLLRVAFSRPLLLLSADEQRACIDAAELACECCAERVPLLALLQHKLWDCSKRHVGCLLCGVAMAPEMLFPHQELAHSPS
;
A
#
# COMPACT_ATOMS: atom_id res chain seq x y z
N MET A 1 -49.58 35.94 -41.61
CA MET A 1 -49.62 34.58 -42.17
C MET A 1 -48.42 33.85 -41.57
N GLY A 2 -48.52 33.15 -40.43
CA GLY A 2 -49.28 31.91 -40.18
C GLY A 2 -48.49 30.73 -40.78
N GLN A 3 -48.07 29.65 -40.12
CA GLN A 3 -48.43 28.91 -38.89
C GLN A 3 -47.15 28.16 -38.41
N GLU A 4 -46.83 28.05 -37.11
CA GLU A 4 -47.19 26.96 -36.17
C GLU A 4 -46.93 25.52 -36.62
N GLU A 5 -45.99 24.83 -35.96
CA GLU A 5 -46.07 23.45 -35.41
C GLU A 5 -44.75 23.13 -34.65
N ARG A 6 -44.72 23.18 -33.31
CA ARG A 6 -45.03 22.15 -32.30
C ARG A 6 -44.08 20.92 -32.23
N ALA A 7 -43.34 20.93 -31.10
CA ALA A 7 -43.22 19.88 -30.08
C ALA A 7 -42.41 18.58 -30.36
N GLY A 8 -41.49 18.29 -29.44
CA GLY A 8 -40.84 16.99 -29.28
C GLY A 8 -39.79 16.95 -28.17
N MET A 9 -40.23 17.07 -26.90
CA MET A 9 -39.42 16.77 -25.71
C MET A 9 -39.04 15.27 -25.69
N ALA A 10 -37.78 14.96 -25.40
CA ALA A 10 -37.37 13.65 -24.89
C ALA A 10 -36.28 13.82 -23.84
N THR A 11 -36.72 13.89 -22.58
CA THR A 11 -35.92 13.75 -21.36
C THR A 11 -35.49 12.29 -21.20
N ALA A 12 -34.21 11.97 -21.38
CA ALA A 12 -33.65 10.68 -20.98
C ALA A 12 -33.21 10.75 -19.50
N THR A 13 -34.10 10.33 -18.61
CA THR A 13 -33.80 10.06 -17.21
C THR A 13 -33.15 8.68 -17.11
N ALA A 14 -31.82 8.64 -17.07
CA ALA A 14 -31.10 7.43 -16.67
C ALA A 14 -31.20 7.27 -15.15
N LYS A 15 -32.18 6.48 -14.69
CA LYS A 15 -32.20 5.93 -13.33
C LYS A 15 -30.98 5.02 -13.16
N SER A 16 -29.93 5.49 -12.50
CA SER A 16 -28.84 4.63 -12.02
C SER A 16 -29.34 3.86 -10.81
N THR A 17 -29.69 2.60 -11.02
CA THR A 17 -29.90 1.62 -9.95
C THR A 17 -28.57 1.43 -9.20
N PRO A 18 -28.51 1.60 -7.86
CA PRO A 18 -27.29 1.29 -7.11
C PRO A 18 -27.05 -0.23 -7.10
N PRO A 19 -25.79 -0.70 -7.18
CA PRO A 19 -25.50 -2.12 -7.05
C PRO A 19 -25.82 -2.58 -5.63
N ALA A 20 -26.48 -3.74 -5.55
CA ALA A 20 -26.96 -4.37 -4.34
C ALA A 20 -25.83 -4.50 -3.29
N ALA A 21 -26.07 -3.93 -2.12
CA ALA A 21 -25.32 -4.25 -0.92
C ALA A 21 -25.48 -5.75 -0.64
N LEU A 22 -24.37 -6.49 -0.63
CA LEU A 22 -24.34 -7.86 -0.15
C LEU A 22 -24.66 -7.85 1.35
N ALA A 23 -25.92 -8.13 1.68
CA ALA A 23 -26.34 -8.45 3.03
C ALA A 23 -25.72 -9.80 3.43
N TYR A 24 -24.77 -9.77 4.37
CA TYR A 24 -24.33 -10.98 5.06
C TYR A 24 -25.48 -11.45 5.96
N ARG A 25 -25.99 -12.65 5.70
CA ARG A 25 -26.82 -13.40 6.63
C ARG A 25 -25.93 -13.94 7.75
N GLU A 26 -26.25 -13.60 8.98
CA GLU A 26 -25.72 -14.27 10.17
C GLU A 26 -26.15 -15.75 10.14
N ALA A 27 -25.20 -16.65 10.33
CA ALA A 27 -25.49 -18.05 10.63
C ALA A 27 -25.72 -18.18 12.15
N PRO A 28 -26.71 -18.98 12.58
CA PRO A 28 -27.07 -19.07 13.99
C PRO A 28 -26.01 -19.82 14.79
N SER A 29 -25.71 -19.27 15.97
CA SER A 29 -24.98 -19.93 17.05
C SER A 29 -25.85 -21.01 17.67
N ASP A 30 -25.37 -22.26 17.67
CA ASP A 30 -25.83 -23.25 18.63
C ASP A 30 -24.61 -23.87 19.33
N ALA A 31 -24.66 -23.73 20.66
CA ALA A 31 -23.73 -24.27 21.61
C ALA A 31 -24.38 -25.49 22.28
N THR A 32 -23.68 -26.62 22.27
CA THR A 32 -23.77 -27.76 23.21
C THR A 32 -22.56 -28.65 22.89
N GLY A 33 -21.72 -29.17 23.77
CA GLY A 33 -21.60 -29.19 25.22
C GLY A 33 -20.39 -30.10 25.53
N GLU A 34 -19.65 -29.76 26.58
CA GLU A 34 -19.03 -30.67 27.56
C GLU A 34 -18.93 -32.18 27.24
N LYS A 35 -17.72 -32.78 27.25
CA LYS A 35 -17.08 -33.41 28.44
C LYS A 35 -15.94 -34.40 28.12
N ASP A 36 -15.04 -34.49 29.11
CA ASP A 36 -14.21 -35.62 29.56
C ASP A 36 -12.89 -35.98 28.83
N GLU A 37 -11.79 -35.61 29.49
CA GLU A 37 -10.54 -36.38 29.55
C GLU A 37 -10.78 -37.71 30.30
N PRO A 38 -9.93 -38.74 30.12
CA PRO A 38 -8.85 -38.90 31.10
C PRO A 38 -7.51 -39.41 30.54
N ALA A 39 -6.48 -39.14 31.34
CA ALA A 39 -5.10 -39.55 31.21
C ALA A 39 -4.87 -41.06 31.40
N THR A 40 -3.80 -41.59 30.77
CA THR A 40 -3.00 -42.69 31.33
C THR A 40 -1.52 -42.55 30.96
N ASP A 41 -0.71 -42.64 32.01
CA ASP A 41 0.75 -42.76 32.06
C ASP A 41 1.25 -44.16 31.62
N VAL A 42 2.57 -44.27 31.39
CA VAL A 42 3.51 -45.38 31.76
C VAL A 42 4.63 -45.62 30.70
N SER A 43 5.78 -45.00 30.98
CA SER A 43 7.15 -45.53 31.19
C SER A 43 7.79 -46.69 30.37
N THR A 44 9.06 -46.41 29.99
CA THR A 44 10.27 -47.29 29.79
C THR A 44 10.35 -48.13 28.50
N ARG A 45 11.50 -48.38 27.85
CA ARG A 45 12.90 -48.56 28.31
C ARG A 45 13.90 -48.52 27.12
N SER A 46 15.15 -48.20 27.42
CA SER A 46 16.33 -48.13 26.53
C SER A 46 16.74 -49.45 25.87
N SER A 47 17.43 -49.38 24.71
CA SER A 47 18.56 -50.27 24.37
C SER A 47 19.43 -49.75 23.22
N SER A 48 20.72 -50.01 23.38
CA SER A 48 21.92 -49.53 22.69
C SER A 48 22.22 -50.19 21.34
N GLY A 49 22.96 -49.48 20.47
CA GLY A 49 23.70 -50.09 19.36
C GLY A 49 24.50 -49.05 18.57
N GLY A 50 25.79 -48.94 18.85
CA GLY A 50 26.71 -48.06 18.11
C GLY A 50 27.23 -48.68 16.81
N SER A 51 27.45 -47.84 15.80
CA SER A 51 28.40 -48.11 14.72
C SER A 51 28.91 -46.79 14.13
N MET A 52 30.21 -46.71 13.88
CA MET A 52 30.92 -45.50 13.44
C MET A 52 30.93 -45.35 11.91
N SER A 53 30.59 -44.12 11.46
CA SER A 53 31.13 -43.36 10.30
C SER A 53 30.90 -43.90 8.87
N PRO A 54 30.67 -43.04 7.83
CA PRO A 54 31.46 -41.83 7.57
C PRO A 54 30.67 -40.54 7.30
N ALA A 55 31.39 -39.42 7.51
CA ALA A 55 30.94 -38.05 7.26
C ALA A 55 30.40 -37.89 5.83
N SER A 56 29.14 -37.44 5.74
CA SER A 56 28.50 -36.99 4.52
C SER A 56 27.95 -35.58 4.78
N HIS A 57 28.23 -34.69 3.85
CA HIS A 57 27.94 -33.25 3.86
C HIS A 57 26.55 -32.85 4.40
N PRO A 58 26.43 -31.76 5.18
CA PRO A 58 25.14 -31.21 5.56
C PRO A 58 24.76 -30.10 4.59
N ASP A 59 24.31 -30.41 3.37
CA ASP A 59 23.81 -29.39 2.43
C ASP A 59 22.94 -30.00 1.31
N ASP A 60 22.09 -30.97 1.65
CA ASP A 60 21.07 -31.47 0.71
C ASP A 60 19.81 -31.94 1.45
N GLU A 61 19.30 -31.09 2.35
CA GLU A 61 17.88 -31.18 2.75
C GLU A 61 17.05 -30.54 1.63
N LEU A 62 16.71 -31.36 0.64
CA LEU A 62 15.48 -31.19 -0.14
C LEU A 62 14.33 -31.12 0.84
N ALA A 63 13.98 -29.89 1.25
CA ALA A 63 12.82 -29.60 2.08
C ALA A 63 11.61 -30.29 1.47
N THR A 64 11.14 -31.35 2.15
CA THR A 64 9.79 -31.87 1.99
C THR A 64 8.86 -30.73 2.39
N GLY A 65 8.51 -29.90 1.42
CA GLY A 65 7.90 -28.60 1.62
C GLY A 65 6.46 -28.71 2.10
N GLU A 66 6.28 -28.91 3.40
CA GLU A 66 5.00 -28.61 4.03
C GLU A 66 4.74 -27.11 3.88
N LEU A 67 3.67 -26.77 3.17
CA LEU A 67 3.20 -25.40 3.07
C LEU A 67 2.93 -24.89 4.47
N THR A 68 3.44 -23.70 4.78
CA THR A 68 3.10 -23.03 6.03
C THR A 68 1.58 -22.89 6.15
N PRO A 69 0.99 -22.87 7.35
CA PRO A 69 -0.46 -22.67 7.52
C PRO A 69 -0.98 -21.41 6.81
N GLU A 70 -0.15 -20.35 6.74
CA GLU A 70 -0.43 -19.14 5.98
C GLU A 70 -0.46 -19.39 4.47
N ASP A 71 0.53 -20.10 3.91
CA ASP A 71 0.57 -20.42 2.49
C ASP A 71 -0.61 -21.32 2.08
N ALA A 72 -0.99 -22.28 2.93
CA ALA A 72 -2.17 -23.11 2.72
C ALA A 72 -3.45 -22.27 2.71
N LEU A 73 -3.60 -21.32 3.64
CA LEU A 73 -4.74 -20.39 3.65
C LEU A 73 -4.78 -19.52 2.39
N VAL A 74 -3.64 -18.98 1.96
CA VAL A 74 -3.53 -18.16 0.75
C VAL A 74 -3.90 -18.96 -0.49
N GLN A 75 -3.41 -20.20 -0.63
CA GLN A 75 -3.79 -21.08 -1.74
C GLN A 75 -5.29 -21.38 -1.74
N ARG A 76 -5.88 -21.72 -0.59
CA ARG A 76 -7.34 -21.93 -0.50
C ARG A 76 -8.12 -20.68 -0.91
N ARG A 77 -7.69 -19.49 -0.47
CA ARG A 77 -8.32 -18.21 -0.84
C ARG A 77 -8.19 -17.94 -2.35
N ALA A 78 -7.03 -18.23 -2.94
CA ALA A 78 -6.83 -18.10 -4.39
C ALA A 78 -7.72 -19.06 -5.18
N SER A 79 -7.81 -20.32 -4.77
CA SER A 79 -8.70 -21.33 -5.35
C SER A 79 -10.19 -20.97 -5.21
N ALA A 80 -10.54 -20.23 -4.15
CA ALA A 80 -11.89 -19.69 -3.95
C ALA A 80 -12.18 -18.43 -4.79
N GLY A 81 -11.23 -17.95 -5.60
CA GLY A 81 -11.44 -16.79 -6.48
C GLY A 81 -11.16 -15.43 -5.85
N LEU A 82 -10.52 -15.37 -4.67
CA LEU A 82 -10.21 -14.09 -4.03
C LEU A 82 -9.07 -13.37 -4.75
N ALA A 83 -9.36 -12.18 -5.27
CA ALA A 83 -8.47 -11.44 -6.18
C ALA A 83 -7.08 -11.14 -5.58
N VAL A 84 -6.98 -10.75 -4.30
CA VAL A 84 -5.69 -10.48 -3.64
C VAL A 84 -4.82 -11.74 -3.59
N ALA A 85 -5.44 -12.86 -3.18
CA ALA A 85 -4.76 -14.15 -3.10
C ALA A 85 -4.32 -14.67 -4.48
N GLN A 86 -5.18 -14.54 -5.50
CA GLN A 86 -4.83 -14.90 -6.88
C GLN A 86 -3.65 -14.10 -7.42
N ARG A 87 -3.61 -12.78 -7.18
CA ARG A 87 -2.46 -11.95 -7.58
C ARG A 87 -1.18 -12.38 -6.87
N PHE A 88 -1.23 -12.65 -5.57
CA PHE A 88 -0.06 -13.14 -4.84
C PHE A 88 0.47 -14.47 -5.40
N VAL A 89 -0.41 -15.45 -5.63
CA VAL A 89 -0.04 -16.75 -6.19
C VAL A 89 0.54 -16.59 -7.60
N SER A 90 -0.13 -15.82 -8.47
CA SER A 90 0.32 -15.54 -9.83
C SER A 90 1.71 -14.86 -9.85
N ALA A 91 1.94 -13.94 -8.90
CA ALA A 91 3.21 -13.25 -8.78
C ALA A 91 4.34 -14.21 -8.37
N ARG A 92 4.07 -15.18 -7.48
CA ARG A 92 5.04 -16.24 -7.13
C ARG A 92 5.32 -17.17 -8.30
N GLU A 93 4.31 -17.55 -9.07
CA GLU A 93 4.48 -18.36 -10.28
C GLU A 93 5.34 -17.64 -11.31
N LEU A 94 5.19 -16.33 -11.48
CA LEU A 94 6.04 -15.54 -12.37
C LEU A 94 7.50 -15.51 -11.89
N VAL A 95 7.77 -15.45 -10.59
CA VAL A 95 9.16 -15.56 -10.07
C VAL A 95 9.77 -16.91 -10.46
N GLU A 96 8.99 -17.99 -10.38
CA GLU A 96 9.48 -19.32 -10.79
C GLU A 96 9.66 -19.42 -12.31
N GLN A 97 8.76 -18.84 -13.10
CA GLN A 97 8.92 -18.74 -14.56
C GLN A 97 10.18 -17.94 -14.93
N ALA A 98 10.49 -16.86 -14.21
CA ALA A 98 11.71 -16.09 -14.41
C ALA A 98 12.97 -16.93 -14.11
N ARG A 99 12.90 -17.77 -13.06
CA ARG A 99 13.97 -18.73 -12.73
C ARG A 99 14.20 -19.73 -13.85
N ILE A 100 13.13 -20.36 -14.35
CA ILE A 100 13.19 -21.33 -15.46
C ILE A 100 13.74 -20.66 -16.72
N ALA A 101 13.22 -19.49 -17.09
CA ALA A 101 13.68 -18.74 -18.25
C ALA A 101 15.19 -18.44 -18.18
N LEU A 102 15.69 -18.05 -17.01
CA LEU A 102 17.10 -17.69 -16.83
C LEU A 102 18.04 -18.91 -16.83
N TYR A 103 17.73 -19.93 -16.04
CA TYR A 103 18.66 -21.05 -15.79
C TYR A 103 18.49 -22.23 -16.75
N VAL A 104 17.27 -22.50 -17.20
CA VAL A 104 16.96 -23.65 -18.07
C VAL A 104 16.92 -23.22 -19.53
N GLU A 105 16.10 -22.21 -19.86
CA GLU A 105 15.86 -21.80 -21.25
C GLU A 105 16.95 -20.87 -21.80
N ARG A 106 17.77 -20.25 -20.92
CA ARG A 106 18.73 -19.19 -21.26
C ARG A 106 18.07 -17.99 -21.97
N ALA A 107 16.79 -17.75 -21.69
CA ALA A 107 15.99 -16.69 -22.26
C ALA A 107 16.04 -15.43 -21.37
N GLU A 108 17.18 -14.76 -21.34
CA GLU A 108 17.46 -13.62 -20.45
C GLU A 108 16.48 -12.45 -20.60
N ALA A 109 15.98 -12.15 -21.81
CA ALA A 109 15.01 -11.07 -22.03
C ALA A 109 13.68 -11.38 -21.35
N ARG A 110 13.20 -12.60 -21.58
CA ARG A 110 11.98 -13.13 -20.96
C ARG A 110 12.10 -13.17 -19.45
N ALA A 111 13.25 -13.54 -18.91
CA ALA A 111 13.48 -13.58 -17.47
C ALA A 111 13.30 -12.19 -16.80
N LEU A 112 13.90 -11.14 -17.38
CA LEU A 112 13.74 -9.76 -16.88
C LEU A 112 12.31 -9.24 -17.04
N GLU A 113 11.67 -9.49 -18.18
CA GLU A 113 10.27 -9.11 -18.41
C GLU A 113 9.35 -9.78 -17.37
N THR A 114 9.56 -11.07 -17.13
CA THR A 114 8.77 -11.86 -16.18
C THR A 114 8.97 -11.35 -14.75
N LEU A 115 10.20 -10.98 -14.37
CA LEU A 115 10.47 -10.31 -13.09
C LEU A 115 9.66 -9.02 -12.94
N ARG A 116 9.68 -8.14 -13.96
CA ARG A 116 8.93 -6.88 -13.90
C ARG A 116 7.43 -7.12 -13.73
N ARG A 117 6.87 -8.08 -14.46
CA ARG A 117 5.46 -8.48 -14.32
C ARG A 117 5.14 -8.99 -12.93
N ALA A 118 6.02 -9.83 -12.34
CA ALA A 118 5.84 -10.36 -10.99
C ALA A 118 5.76 -9.22 -9.96
N VAL A 119 6.74 -8.31 -9.96
CA VAL A 119 6.83 -7.20 -9.00
C VAL A 119 5.70 -6.17 -9.19
N THR A 120 5.22 -6.01 -10.42
CA THR A 120 4.06 -5.14 -10.71
C THR A 120 2.76 -5.72 -10.14
N LEU A 121 2.61 -7.04 -10.13
CA LEU A 121 1.45 -7.72 -9.53
C LEU A 121 1.51 -7.78 -8.01
N TRP A 122 2.70 -7.96 -7.45
CA TRP A 122 2.91 -8.05 -6.01
C TRP A 122 4.24 -7.40 -5.61
N ARG A 123 4.16 -6.31 -4.85
CA ARG A 123 5.33 -5.51 -4.49
C ARG A 123 6.30 -6.25 -3.57
N GLN A 124 5.78 -6.93 -2.55
CA GLN A 124 6.58 -7.57 -1.49
C GLN A 124 6.85 -9.04 -1.83
N LEU A 125 7.46 -9.30 -2.99
CA LEU A 125 7.82 -10.66 -3.39
C LEU A 125 9.13 -11.08 -2.73
N ALA A 126 9.12 -12.23 -2.09
CA ALA A 126 10.33 -12.91 -1.70
C ALA A 126 10.98 -13.51 -2.98
N ILE A 127 12.03 -12.86 -3.47
CA ILE A 127 12.86 -13.35 -4.57
C ILE A 127 14.12 -13.93 -3.94
N ASP A 128 14.47 -15.16 -4.32
CA ASP A 128 15.71 -15.79 -3.89
C ASP A 128 16.93 -14.93 -4.27
N GLN A 129 17.87 -14.76 -3.34
CA GLN A 129 19.00 -13.86 -3.54
C GLN A 129 19.90 -14.30 -4.71
N ARG A 130 20.04 -15.61 -4.97
CA ARG A 130 20.85 -16.11 -6.09
C ARG A 130 20.19 -15.76 -7.42
N LEU A 131 18.87 -15.95 -7.51
CA LEU A 131 18.08 -15.53 -8.67
C LEU A 131 18.17 -14.01 -8.89
N LEU A 132 17.98 -13.21 -7.84
CA LEU A 132 18.07 -11.74 -7.93
C LEU A 132 19.45 -11.30 -8.42
N ASN A 133 20.54 -11.81 -7.83
CA ASN A 133 21.90 -11.48 -8.24
C ASN A 133 22.17 -11.86 -9.71
N ALA A 134 21.66 -13.00 -10.16
CA ALA A 134 21.81 -13.43 -11.55
C ALA A 134 21.05 -12.52 -12.53
N LEU A 135 19.82 -12.11 -12.17
CA LEU A 135 19.02 -11.16 -12.96
C LEU A 135 19.69 -9.78 -13.02
N LEU A 136 20.25 -9.30 -11.91
CA LEU A 136 20.97 -8.02 -11.86
C LEU A 136 22.24 -8.05 -12.72
N ARG A 137 22.98 -9.17 -12.73
CA ARG A 137 24.14 -9.33 -13.60
C ARG A 137 23.74 -9.22 -15.07
N VAL A 138 22.71 -9.96 -15.48
CA VAL A 138 22.18 -9.92 -16.86
C VAL A 138 21.72 -8.51 -17.24
N ALA A 139 21.02 -7.83 -16.33
CA ALA A 139 20.59 -6.45 -16.56
C ALA A 139 21.79 -5.50 -16.74
N GLY A 140 22.82 -5.63 -15.90
CA GLY A 140 24.05 -4.85 -16.00
C GLY A 140 24.83 -5.10 -17.29
N GLU A 141 24.96 -6.36 -17.71
CA GLU A 141 25.60 -6.73 -18.98
C GLU A 141 24.89 -6.11 -20.19
N ARG A 142 23.54 -6.13 -20.20
CA ARG A 142 22.75 -5.45 -21.23
C ARG A 142 22.94 -3.95 -21.26
N MET A 143 22.97 -3.33 -20.08
CA MET A 143 23.23 -1.90 -19.95
C MET A 143 24.61 -1.51 -20.48
N ALA A 144 25.63 -2.34 -20.26
CA ALA A 144 27.00 -2.08 -20.72
C ALA A 144 27.18 -2.32 -22.22
N SER A 145 26.37 -3.21 -22.82
CA SER A 145 26.48 -3.58 -24.24
C SER A 145 25.68 -2.66 -25.18
N SER A 146 24.75 -1.85 -24.66
CA SER A 146 24.06 -0.85 -25.48
C SER A 146 24.91 0.43 -25.63
N SER A 147 25.38 0.68 -26.85
CA SER A 147 26.26 1.82 -27.18
C SER A 147 25.52 3.09 -27.62
N THR A 148 24.19 3.04 -27.82
CA THR A 148 23.47 4.14 -28.51
C THR A 148 22.09 4.50 -27.96
N ALA A 149 21.39 3.60 -27.25
CA ALA A 149 20.15 3.95 -26.54
C ALA A 149 19.79 2.87 -25.52
N PRO A 150 19.17 3.22 -24.37
CA PRO A 150 18.63 2.21 -23.46
C PRO A 150 17.57 1.38 -24.20
N ASP A 151 17.84 0.11 -24.44
CA ASP A 151 17.04 -0.77 -25.30
C ASP A 151 16.12 -1.72 -24.50
N SER A 152 16.38 -1.88 -23.20
CA SER A 152 15.63 -2.77 -22.33
C SER A 152 15.06 -2.06 -21.11
N ALA A 153 13.78 -1.70 -21.17
CA ALA A 153 13.03 -1.24 -20.00
C ALA A 153 13.04 -2.28 -18.87
N ASP A 154 13.04 -3.57 -19.19
CA ASP A 154 13.09 -4.63 -18.17
C ASP A 154 14.43 -4.68 -17.43
N ALA A 155 15.55 -4.42 -18.12
CA ALA A 155 16.87 -4.30 -17.48
C ALA A 155 16.94 -3.08 -16.56
N PHE A 156 16.45 -1.92 -17.01
CA PHE A 156 16.34 -0.73 -16.16
C PHE A 156 15.49 -1.01 -14.92
N PHE A 157 14.35 -1.68 -15.08
CA PHE A 157 13.48 -2.01 -13.96
C PHE A 157 14.20 -2.90 -12.93
N ALA A 158 14.90 -3.94 -13.38
CA ALA A 158 15.64 -4.83 -12.48
C ALA A 158 16.72 -4.09 -11.69
N LEU A 159 17.51 -3.23 -12.34
CA LEU A 159 18.53 -2.41 -11.67
C LEU A 159 17.90 -1.38 -10.73
N ALA A 160 16.78 -0.77 -11.13
CA ALA A 160 16.06 0.21 -10.32
C ALA A 160 15.49 -0.40 -9.04
N LEU A 161 15.11 -1.68 -9.06
CA LEU A 161 14.69 -2.39 -7.85
C LEU A 161 15.82 -2.60 -6.85
N ALA A 162 17.06 -2.75 -7.32
CA ALA A 162 18.22 -2.94 -6.46
C ALA A 162 18.79 -1.62 -5.92
N GLU A 163 18.89 -0.58 -6.77
CA GLU A 163 19.37 0.73 -6.33
C GLU A 163 18.31 1.52 -5.56
N ASP A 164 17.08 1.47 -6.06
CA ASP A 164 15.88 2.03 -5.44
C ASP A 164 15.96 3.52 -5.06
N SER A 165 16.74 4.29 -5.84
CA SER A 165 16.95 5.73 -5.65
C SER A 165 16.02 6.57 -6.54
N GLU A 166 15.57 7.73 -6.05
CA GLU A 166 14.80 8.69 -6.89
C GLU A 166 15.57 9.09 -8.16
N VAL A 167 16.90 9.24 -8.05
CA VAL A 167 17.75 9.63 -9.18
C VAL A 167 17.66 8.57 -10.28
N PHE A 168 17.77 7.30 -9.93
CA PHE A 168 17.67 6.22 -10.89
C PHE A 168 16.27 6.06 -11.48
N TRP A 169 15.22 6.21 -10.65
CA TRP A 169 13.84 6.20 -11.16
C TRP A 169 13.55 7.37 -12.11
N ARG A 170 14.16 8.55 -11.92
CA ARG A 170 14.10 9.66 -12.88
C ARG A 170 14.78 9.30 -14.20
N GLN A 171 15.93 8.63 -14.15
CA GLN A 171 16.60 8.14 -15.36
C GLN A 171 15.73 7.11 -16.10
N CYS A 172 15.08 6.19 -15.39
CA CYS A 172 14.14 5.23 -15.97
C CYS A 172 12.99 5.94 -16.71
N VAL A 173 12.40 6.97 -16.09
CA VAL A 173 11.32 7.76 -16.69
C VAL A 173 11.79 8.58 -17.89
N ALA A 174 13.02 9.13 -17.85
CA ALA A 174 13.60 9.87 -18.96
C ALA A 174 13.88 8.96 -20.17
N ALA A 175 14.41 7.76 -19.92
CA ALA A 175 14.67 6.75 -20.94
C ALA A 175 13.37 6.15 -21.52
N PHE A 176 12.38 5.89 -20.68
CA PHE A 176 11.14 5.20 -21.06
C PHE A 176 9.89 5.90 -20.51
N PRO A 177 9.53 7.07 -21.06
CA PRO A 177 8.44 7.90 -20.53
C PRO A 177 7.03 7.30 -20.68
N ALA A 178 6.88 6.27 -21.52
CA ALA A 178 5.62 5.56 -21.75
C ALA A 178 5.43 4.32 -20.86
N VAL A 179 6.43 3.95 -20.04
CA VAL A 179 6.34 2.81 -19.14
C VAL A 179 5.67 3.25 -17.84
N ALA A 180 4.41 2.84 -17.66
CA ALA A 180 3.57 3.26 -16.52
C ALA A 180 4.19 2.94 -15.17
N VAL A 181 4.77 1.74 -15.02
CA VAL A 181 5.36 1.31 -13.75
C VAL A 181 6.53 2.22 -13.32
N PHE A 182 7.33 2.75 -14.26
CA PHE A 182 8.38 3.72 -13.91
C PHE A 182 7.82 5.03 -13.37
N GLN A 183 6.73 5.52 -13.96
CA GLN A 183 6.05 6.71 -13.45
C GLN A 183 5.54 6.46 -12.03
N TYR A 184 4.94 5.29 -11.77
CA TYR A 184 4.41 4.93 -10.45
C TYR A 184 5.52 4.80 -9.39
N TRP A 185 6.62 4.11 -9.69
CA TRP A 185 7.72 3.94 -8.72
C TRP A 185 8.43 5.27 -8.43
N LEU A 186 8.60 6.13 -9.44
CA LEU A 186 9.08 7.49 -9.22
C LEU A 186 8.12 8.29 -8.33
N ALA A 187 6.81 8.26 -8.63
CA ALA A 187 5.79 8.92 -7.81
C ALA A 187 5.87 8.51 -6.34
N ARG A 188 6.08 7.21 -6.09
CA ARG A 188 6.20 6.69 -4.72
C ARG A 188 7.41 7.25 -4.00
N ARG A 189 8.59 7.26 -4.64
CA ARG A 189 9.82 7.84 -4.06
C ARG A 189 9.68 9.33 -3.79
N LEU A 190 8.96 10.05 -4.64
CA LEU A 190 8.65 11.47 -4.44
C LEU A 190 7.73 11.66 -3.22
N ALA A 191 6.68 10.85 -3.09
CA ALA A 191 5.74 10.91 -1.96
C ALA A 191 6.41 10.57 -0.61
N GLU A 192 7.35 9.62 -0.59
CA GLU A 192 8.16 9.28 0.58
C GLU A 192 9.04 10.47 1.04
N ARG A 193 9.41 11.38 0.13
CA ARG A 193 10.13 12.63 0.41
C ARG A 193 9.22 13.85 0.56
N ASP A 194 7.93 13.63 0.79
CA ASP A 194 6.90 14.67 0.91
C ASP A 194 6.75 15.61 -0.32
N LYS A 195 7.27 15.22 -1.49
CA LYS A 195 7.06 15.91 -2.78
C LYS A 195 5.71 15.52 -3.39
N ASN A 196 4.63 15.72 -2.64
CA ASN A 196 3.30 15.20 -2.98
C ASN A 196 2.70 15.80 -4.26
N ALA A 197 3.07 17.04 -4.61
CA ALA A 197 2.60 17.68 -5.84
C ALA A 197 3.21 17.01 -7.09
N ASP A 198 4.53 16.82 -7.09
CA ASP A 198 5.22 16.11 -8.16
C ASP A 198 4.77 14.64 -8.23
N ALA A 199 4.69 13.97 -7.07
CA ALA A 199 4.22 12.60 -6.98
C ALA A 199 2.82 12.43 -7.61
N LEU A 200 1.92 13.39 -7.37
CA LEU A 200 0.57 13.40 -7.94
C LEU A 200 0.60 13.43 -9.48
N LEU A 201 1.46 14.26 -10.08
CA LEU A 201 1.63 14.33 -11.54
C LEU A 201 2.09 12.97 -12.11
N PHE A 202 3.05 12.33 -11.46
CA PHE A 202 3.59 11.05 -11.92
C PHE A 202 2.61 9.88 -11.72
N VAL A 203 1.87 9.82 -10.61
CA VAL A 203 0.85 8.77 -10.42
C VAL A 203 -0.35 8.95 -11.35
N ASP A 204 -0.78 10.19 -11.61
CA ASP A 204 -1.85 10.46 -12.58
C ASP A 204 -1.41 10.05 -14.00
N LYS A 205 -0.16 10.35 -14.37
CA LYS A 205 0.42 9.88 -15.64
C LYS A 205 0.53 8.35 -15.69
N ALA A 206 0.93 7.69 -14.60
CA ALA A 206 0.98 6.24 -14.53
C ALA A 206 -0.40 5.63 -14.80
N LEU A 207 -1.44 6.13 -14.12
CA LEU A 207 -2.83 5.70 -14.28
C LEU A 207 -3.40 5.97 -15.68
N ALA A 208 -2.94 7.03 -16.35
CA ALA A 208 -3.32 7.34 -17.72
C ALA A 208 -2.67 6.40 -18.75
N LEU A 209 -1.44 5.93 -18.49
CA LEU A 209 -0.74 4.96 -19.32
C LEU A 209 -1.25 3.53 -19.08
N GLU A 210 -1.50 3.17 -17.83
CA GLU A 210 -1.97 1.85 -17.42
C GLU A 210 -2.91 1.96 -16.23
N TRP A 211 -4.15 1.50 -16.39
CA TRP A 211 -5.12 1.50 -15.31
C TRP A 211 -4.79 0.40 -14.28
N ASN A 212 -4.41 0.80 -13.07
CA ASN A 212 -4.21 -0.10 -11.94
C ASN A 212 -4.90 0.46 -10.66
N PRO A 213 -5.92 -0.22 -10.10
CA PRO A 213 -6.66 0.28 -8.95
C PRO A 213 -5.84 0.36 -7.67
N GLN A 214 -4.72 -0.36 -7.55
CA GLN A 214 -3.83 -0.29 -6.38
C GLN A 214 -3.12 1.06 -6.30
N TRP A 215 -2.82 1.67 -7.45
CA TRP A 215 -2.10 2.94 -7.52
C TRP A 215 -2.95 4.14 -7.08
N LEU A 216 -4.29 3.96 -7.04
CA LEU A 216 -5.21 4.99 -6.54
C LEU A 216 -4.96 5.33 -5.07
N TYR A 217 -4.40 4.42 -4.26
CA TYR A 217 -4.07 4.74 -2.88
C TYR A 217 -2.95 5.79 -2.79
N LEU A 218 -1.87 5.64 -3.56
CA LEU A 218 -0.78 6.62 -3.59
C LEU A 218 -1.31 7.99 -4.05
N ARG A 219 -2.18 8.00 -5.05
CA ARG A 219 -2.87 9.22 -5.50
C ARG A 219 -3.68 9.87 -4.38
N ALA A 220 -4.49 9.10 -3.65
CA ALA A 220 -5.28 9.59 -2.52
C ALA A 220 -4.40 10.10 -1.37
N GLN A 221 -3.30 9.40 -1.07
CA GLN A 221 -2.31 9.81 -0.08
C GLN A 221 -1.66 11.15 -0.44
N CYS A 222 -1.24 11.33 -1.70
CA CYS A 222 -0.66 12.59 -2.17
C CYS A 222 -1.66 13.74 -2.02
N LEU A 223 -2.90 13.56 -2.47
CA LEU A 223 -3.97 14.55 -2.29
C LEU A 223 -4.23 14.85 -0.82
N GLY A 224 -4.19 13.84 0.05
CA GLY A 224 -4.35 13.97 1.50
C GLY A 224 -3.33 14.92 2.13
N LYS A 225 -2.13 14.99 1.56
CA LYS A 225 -1.00 15.80 2.05
C LYS A 225 -0.82 17.15 1.33
N LEU A 226 -1.67 17.50 0.37
CA LEU A 226 -1.59 18.78 -0.37
C LEU A 226 -2.53 19.84 0.23
N ALA A 227 -1.99 21.01 0.59
CA ALA A 227 -2.78 22.13 1.12
C ALA A 227 -3.84 22.62 0.12
N ALA A 228 -3.45 22.67 -1.15
CA ALA A 228 -4.31 23.12 -2.24
C ALA A 228 -5.43 22.12 -2.58
N ALA A 229 -5.34 20.87 -2.13
CA ALA A 229 -6.36 19.87 -2.41
C ALA A 229 -7.61 20.13 -1.54
N SER A 230 -8.73 20.39 -2.20
CA SER A 230 -10.01 20.54 -1.52
C SER A 230 -10.35 19.27 -0.74
N ARG A 231 -11.10 19.43 0.35
CA ARG A 231 -11.56 18.29 1.14
C ARG A 231 -12.37 17.29 0.30
N HIS A 232 -13.21 17.77 -0.61
CA HIS A 232 -13.99 16.93 -1.52
C HIS A 232 -13.09 16.04 -2.38
N GLN A 233 -12.04 16.60 -2.98
CA GLN A 233 -11.06 15.82 -3.76
C GLN A 233 -10.36 14.75 -2.91
N ARG A 234 -10.03 15.06 -1.65
CA ARG A 234 -9.42 14.09 -0.73
C ARG A 234 -10.38 12.95 -0.40
N VAL A 235 -11.63 13.26 -0.06
CA VAL A 235 -12.66 12.25 0.23
C VAL A 235 -12.92 11.38 -1.00
N ASP A 236 -13.14 11.98 -2.16
CA ASP A 236 -13.39 11.25 -3.41
C ASP A 236 -12.26 10.30 -3.77
N ALA A 237 -11.00 10.72 -3.59
CA ALA A 237 -9.85 9.90 -3.93
C ALA A 237 -9.78 8.63 -3.06
N PHE A 238 -9.95 8.77 -1.74
CA PHE A 238 -9.99 7.61 -0.84
C PHE A 238 -11.23 6.73 -1.08
N GLN A 239 -12.40 7.34 -1.31
CA GLN A 239 -13.62 6.60 -1.64
C GLN A 239 -13.48 5.83 -2.95
N CYS A 240 -12.88 6.42 -3.97
CA CYS A 240 -12.59 5.78 -5.25
C CYS A 240 -11.65 4.58 -5.05
N TYR A 241 -10.60 4.73 -4.23
CA TYR A 241 -9.70 3.62 -3.92
C TYR A 241 -10.44 2.44 -3.25
N VAL A 242 -11.17 2.68 -2.16
CA VAL A 242 -11.88 1.58 -1.45
C VAL A 242 -13.00 0.95 -2.28
N ALA A 243 -13.64 1.72 -3.18
CA ALA A 243 -14.68 1.20 -4.06
C ALA A 243 -14.14 0.32 -5.21
N ARG A 244 -12.85 0.47 -5.57
CA ARG A 244 -12.21 -0.23 -6.70
C ARG A 244 -11.31 -1.40 -6.28
N ASN A 245 -11.12 -1.59 -4.97
CA ASN A 245 -10.26 -2.63 -4.44
C ASN A 245 -11.04 -3.57 -3.50
N PRO A 246 -10.65 -4.86 -3.43
CA PRO A 246 -11.29 -5.80 -2.53
C PRO A 246 -10.97 -5.45 -1.06
N PRO A 247 -11.83 -5.86 -0.10
CA PRO A 247 -11.71 -5.45 1.30
C PRO A 247 -10.44 -5.95 2.00
N ASP A 248 -9.77 -6.97 1.44
CA ASP A 248 -8.55 -7.57 1.96
C ASP A 248 -7.26 -6.98 1.36
N GLU A 249 -7.36 -5.93 0.53
CA GLU A 249 -6.22 -5.22 -0.07
C GLU A 249 -5.35 -4.47 0.97
N GLU A 250 -4.05 -4.30 0.65
CA GLU A 250 -3.01 -3.79 1.56
C GLU A 250 -3.41 -2.49 2.25
N HIS A 251 -3.90 -1.50 1.49
CA HIS A 251 -4.12 -0.15 2.00
C HIS A 251 -5.59 0.23 2.27
N VAL A 252 -6.52 -0.74 2.20
CA VAL A 252 -7.95 -0.50 2.48
C VAL A 252 -8.19 -0.02 3.92
N PRO A 253 -7.59 -0.64 4.96
CA PRO A 253 -7.69 -0.12 6.31
C PRO A 253 -7.20 1.33 6.46
N GLU A 254 -6.03 1.66 5.90
CA GLU A 254 -5.48 3.02 5.96
C GLU A 254 -6.39 4.04 5.28
N ALA A 255 -6.98 3.68 4.13
CA ALA A 255 -7.94 4.53 3.42
C ALA A 255 -9.21 4.77 4.25
N TYR A 256 -9.73 3.75 4.95
CA TYR A 256 -10.86 3.95 5.85
C TYR A 256 -10.53 4.81 7.07
N TYR A 257 -9.33 4.67 7.65
CA TYR A 257 -8.88 5.60 8.71
C TYR A 257 -8.75 7.03 8.20
N ALA A 258 -8.22 7.24 6.99
CA ALA A 258 -8.15 8.57 6.38
C ALA A 258 -9.54 9.16 6.15
N LEU A 259 -10.50 8.38 5.65
CA LEU A 259 -11.90 8.79 5.49
C LEU A 259 -12.57 9.12 6.83
N ALA A 260 -12.30 8.33 7.87
CA ALA A 260 -12.81 8.59 9.21
C ALA A 260 -12.30 9.91 9.77
N LEU A 261 -11.01 10.20 9.60
CA LEU A 261 -10.42 11.47 10.03
C LEU A 261 -11.01 12.66 9.24
N LEU A 262 -11.12 12.54 7.91
CA LEU A 262 -11.73 13.58 7.07
C LEU A 262 -13.18 13.87 7.43
N ALA A 263 -13.96 12.84 7.80
CA ALA A 263 -15.32 13.02 8.30
C ALA A 263 -15.34 13.68 9.68
N LEU A 264 -14.39 13.33 10.56
CA LEU A 264 -14.26 13.94 11.88
C LEU A 264 -13.93 15.44 11.79
N GLU A 265 -13.04 15.84 10.88
CA GLU A 265 -12.74 17.26 10.58
C GLU A 265 -13.97 18.06 10.11
N GLN A 266 -15.04 17.40 9.64
CA GLN A 266 -16.30 18.05 9.25
C GLN A 266 -17.32 18.11 10.39
N GLY A 267 -17.00 17.54 11.56
CA GLY A 267 -18.00 17.29 12.61
C GLY A 267 -19.01 16.21 12.24
N GLU A 268 -18.74 15.37 11.23
CA GLU A 268 -19.58 14.22 10.87
C GLU A 268 -19.27 13.00 11.75
N TYR A 269 -19.40 13.14 13.09
CA TYR A 269 -18.93 12.14 14.07
C TYR A 269 -19.49 10.73 13.83
N ALA A 270 -20.79 10.61 13.50
CA ALA A 270 -21.40 9.32 13.22
C ALA A 270 -20.77 8.63 11.99
N ARG A 271 -20.44 9.40 10.96
CA ARG A 271 -19.77 8.88 9.76
C ARG A 271 -18.32 8.53 10.04
N ALA A 272 -17.61 9.36 10.81
CA ALA A 272 -16.26 9.08 11.27
C ALA A 272 -16.17 7.76 12.04
N LYS A 273 -17.09 7.52 13.00
CA LYS A 273 -17.18 6.24 13.72
C LYS A 273 -17.43 5.05 12.80
N ARG A 274 -18.32 5.19 11.82
CA ARG A 274 -18.59 4.13 10.83
C ARG A 274 -17.35 3.78 10.02
N TYR A 275 -16.64 4.77 9.49
CA TYR A 275 -15.39 4.51 8.76
C TYR A 275 -14.30 3.92 9.64
N GLN A 276 -14.17 4.35 10.90
CA GLN A 276 -13.23 3.74 11.85
C GLN A 276 -13.56 2.26 12.09
N ALA A 277 -14.84 1.93 12.26
CA ALA A 277 -15.27 0.53 12.42
C ALA A 277 -14.97 -0.32 11.18
N LEU A 278 -15.16 0.24 9.97
CA LEU A 278 -14.78 -0.42 8.71
C LEU A 278 -13.27 -0.64 8.61
N ALA A 279 -12.45 0.33 9.02
CA ALA A 279 -11.00 0.18 9.07
C ALA A 279 -10.59 -0.97 10.01
N GLN A 280 -11.12 -0.97 11.23
CA GLN A 280 -10.87 -2.03 12.22
C GLN A 280 -11.34 -3.40 11.73
N GLN A 281 -12.47 -3.47 11.02
CA GLN A 281 -12.97 -4.71 10.43
C GLN A 281 -12.03 -5.24 9.33
N ALA A 282 -11.53 -4.36 8.46
CA ALA A 282 -10.60 -4.72 7.40
C ALA A 282 -9.23 -5.21 7.93
N GLU A 283 -8.84 -4.80 9.14
CA GLU A 283 -7.66 -5.31 9.84
C GLU A 283 -7.87 -6.69 10.49
N ARG A 284 -9.11 -7.19 10.64
CA ARG A 284 -9.35 -8.47 11.33
C ARG A 284 -8.88 -9.66 10.47
N PRO A 285 -8.29 -10.72 11.06
CA PRO A 285 -7.79 -11.89 10.33
C PRO A 285 -8.76 -12.57 9.33
N PRO A 286 -10.08 -12.65 9.59
CA PRO A 286 -11.02 -13.20 8.61
C PRO A 286 -11.09 -12.39 7.31
N VAL A 287 -10.86 -11.07 7.37
CA VAL A 287 -10.89 -10.17 6.22
C VAL A 287 -9.48 -9.93 5.70
N ARG A 288 -8.55 -9.49 6.56
CA ARG A 288 -7.17 -9.14 6.19
C ARG A 288 -6.49 -10.28 5.44
N PHE A 289 -5.79 -9.95 4.35
CA PHE A 289 -4.95 -10.93 3.67
C PHE A 289 -3.77 -11.33 4.57
N PRO A 290 -3.44 -12.63 4.72
CA PRO A 290 -2.53 -13.09 5.78
C PRO A 290 -1.11 -12.50 5.73
N ARG A 291 -0.63 -12.12 4.54
CA ARG A 291 0.71 -11.52 4.39
C ARG A 291 0.77 -10.03 4.70
N PHE A 292 -0.38 -9.39 4.91
CA PHE A 292 -0.42 -7.97 5.25
C PHE A 292 -0.54 -7.79 6.77
N GLY A 293 0.37 -6.98 7.33
CA GLY A 293 0.31 -6.58 8.72
C GLY A 293 -0.91 -5.69 9.03
N LEU A 294 -1.09 -5.42 10.33
CA LEU A 294 -2.00 -4.38 10.82
C LEU A 294 -1.47 -3.00 10.43
N VAL A 295 -2.36 -2.01 10.41
CA VAL A 295 -1.95 -0.61 10.24
C VAL A 295 -1.15 -0.19 11.47
N ASP A 296 0.01 0.42 11.25
CA ASP A 296 0.85 0.94 12.34
C ASP A 296 0.04 1.89 13.25
N ASP A 297 0.19 1.74 14.56
CA ASP A 297 -0.42 2.63 15.55
C ASP A 297 0.14 4.06 15.46
N ALA A 298 1.32 4.24 14.88
CA ALA A 298 1.91 5.54 14.55
C ALA A 298 1.29 6.18 13.30
N PHE A 299 0.47 5.46 12.53
CA PHE A 299 -0.25 6.03 11.39
C PHE A 299 -1.21 7.13 11.89
N GLU A 300 -0.92 8.38 11.54
CA GLU A 300 -1.53 9.57 12.15
C GLU A 300 -3.06 9.53 12.16
N PRO A 301 -3.78 9.16 11.07
CA PRO A 301 -5.24 9.04 11.13
C PRO A 301 -5.74 8.03 12.17
N LYS A 302 -5.14 6.84 12.25
CA LYS A 302 -5.49 5.81 13.24
C LYS A 302 -5.24 6.32 14.66
N ARG A 303 -4.10 6.98 14.88
CA ARG A 303 -3.69 7.56 16.16
C ARG A 303 -4.67 8.62 16.65
N LEU A 304 -5.02 9.59 15.79
CA LEU A 304 -5.93 10.68 16.13
C LEU A 304 -7.35 10.17 16.42
N LEU A 305 -7.85 9.22 15.64
CA LEU A 305 -9.16 8.60 15.87
C LEU A 305 -9.21 7.82 17.18
N ARG A 306 -8.10 7.18 17.60
CA ARG A 306 -8.00 6.51 18.90
C ARG A 306 -8.15 7.49 20.06
N VAL A 307 -7.59 8.69 19.94
CA VAL A 307 -7.74 9.75 20.95
C VAL A 307 -9.19 10.29 20.92
N ALA A 308 -9.70 10.63 19.74
CA ALA A 308 -11.03 11.21 19.55
C ALA A 308 -12.16 10.29 20.01
N PHE A 309 -11.99 8.97 19.88
CA PHE A 309 -13.00 7.96 20.26
C PHE A 309 -12.55 7.08 21.41
N SER A 310 -11.75 7.63 22.33
CA SER A 310 -11.34 6.91 23.54
C SER A 310 -12.54 6.52 24.42
N ARG A 311 -12.44 5.39 25.13
CA ARG A 311 -13.53 4.84 25.98
C ARG A 311 -14.18 5.86 26.94
N PRO A 312 -13.44 6.76 27.62
CA PRO A 312 -14.06 7.77 28.47
C PRO A 312 -15.02 8.69 27.70
N LEU A 313 -14.70 9.01 26.46
CA LEU A 313 -15.55 9.83 25.59
C LEU A 313 -16.76 9.03 25.09
N LEU A 314 -16.61 7.73 24.83
CA LEU A 314 -17.70 6.89 24.34
C LEU A 314 -18.89 6.75 25.31
N LEU A 315 -18.68 7.03 26.60
CA LEU A 315 -19.72 7.03 27.63
C LEU A 315 -20.54 8.34 27.68
N LEU A 316 -20.04 9.39 27.02
CA LEU A 316 -20.71 10.68 26.93
C LEU A 316 -21.79 10.67 25.83
N SER A 317 -22.76 11.56 25.93
CA SER A 317 -23.70 11.83 24.84
C SER A 317 -22.97 12.33 23.58
N ALA A 318 -23.62 12.30 22.43
CA ALA A 318 -22.99 12.74 21.18
C ALA A 318 -22.55 14.22 21.22
N ASP A 319 -23.31 15.07 21.89
CA ASP A 319 -23.00 16.50 22.02
C ASP A 319 -21.82 16.74 22.99
N GLU A 320 -21.76 15.99 24.08
CA GLU A 320 -20.63 16.03 25.01
C GLU A 320 -19.35 15.46 24.37
N GLN A 321 -19.46 14.38 23.59
CA GLN A 321 -18.34 13.84 22.80
C GLN A 321 -17.79 14.89 21.85
N ARG A 322 -18.68 15.57 21.13
CA ARG A 322 -18.34 16.65 20.22
C ARG A 322 -17.60 17.77 20.97
N ALA A 323 -18.16 18.26 22.07
CA ALA A 323 -17.52 19.30 22.88
C ALA A 323 -16.13 18.90 23.38
N CYS A 324 -15.96 17.65 23.84
CA CYS A 324 -14.66 17.15 24.29
C CYS A 324 -13.65 17.01 23.15
N ILE A 325 -14.06 16.54 21.96
CA ILE A 325 -13.18 16.43 20.80
C ILE A 325 -12.75 17.81 20.32
N ASP A 326 -13.68 18.76 20.27
CA ASP A 326 -13.42 20.13 19.80
C ASP A 326 -12.50 20.88 20.79
N ALA A 327 -12.58 20.56 22.09
CA ALA A 327 -11.69 21.09 23.13
C ALA A 327 -10.38 20.29 23.32
N ALA A 328 -10.23 19.14 22.67
CA ALA A 328 -9.05 18.30 22.86
C ALA A 328 -7.83 18.93 22.19
N GLU A 329 -6.75 19.07 22.94
CA GLU A 329 -5.46 19.55 22.44
C GLU A 329 -4.38 18.48 22.60
N LEU A 330 -3.56 18.31 21.56
CA LEU A 330 -2.41 17.41 21.55
C LEU A 330 -1.13 18.23 21.37
N ALA A 331 -0.05 17.80 22.02
CA ALA A 331 1.26 18.39 21.78
C ALA A 331 1.77 17.94 20.41
N CYS A 332 2.16 18.90 19.57
CA CYS A 332 2.87 18.61 18.34
C CYS A 332 4.25 18.03 18.65
N GLU A 333 4.57 16.84 18.13
CA GLU A 333 5.85 16.17 18.39
C GLU A 333 7.07 16.93 17.83
N CYS A 334 6.86 17.83 16.88
CA CYS A 334 7.93 18.62 16.28
C CYS A 334 8.24 19.90 17.07
N CYS A 335 7.21 20.65 17.48
CA CYS A 335 7.41 21.95 18.15
C CYS A 335 7.06 21.98 19.65
N ALA A 336 6.41 20.92 20.16
CA ALA A 336 5.83 20.79 21.50
C ALA A 336 4.66 21.75 21.80
N GLU A 337 4.17 22.49 20.80
CA GLU A 337 3.01 23.36 20.93
C GLU A 337 1.72 22.54 21.11
N ARG A 338 0.80 23.02 21.94
CA ARG A 338 -0.53 22.40 22.11
C ARG A 338 -1.43 22.87 20.99
N VAL A 339 -1.90 21.93 20.18
CA VAL A 339 -2.71 22.20 18.99
C VAL A 339 -4.04 21.45 19.14
N PRO A 340 -5.18 22.06 18.77
CA PRO A 340 -6.45 21.36 18.71
C PRO A 340 -6.32 20.06 17.91
N LEU A 341 -6.95 18.98 18.38
CA LEU A 341 -6.80 17.63 17.83
C LEU A 341 -7.07 17.60 16.32
N LEU A 342 -8.11 18.30 15.86
CA LEU A 342 -8.50 18.38 14.46
C LEU A 342 -7.58 19.28 13.62
N ALA A 343 -6.83 20.17 14.27
CA ALA A 343 -5.84 21.03 13.62
C ALA A 343 -4.43 20.40 13.61
N LEU A 344 -4.17 19.34 14.40
CA LEU A 344 -2.81 18.80 14.57
C LEU A 344 -2.19 18.35 13.24
N LEU A 345 -2.98 17.71 12.38
CA LEU A 345 -2.48 17.24 11.08
C LEU A 345 -2.15 18.41 10.15
N GLN A 346 -2.98 19.45 10.14
CA GLN A 346 -2.71 20.67 9.37
C GLN A 346 -1.50 21.42 9.93
N HIS A 347 -1.42 21.57 11.26
CA HIS A 347 -0.26 22.18 11.92
C HIS A 347 1.03 21.44 11.57
N LYS A 348 1.08 20.11 11.72
CA LYS A 348 2.25 19.31 11.35
C LYS A 348 2.66 19.46 9.89
N LEU A 349 1.70 19.69 8.99
CA LEU A 349 1.96 19.83 7.57
C LEU A 349 2.30 21.27 7.15
N TRP A 350 1.75 22.29 7.80
CA TRP A 350 1.78 23.67 7.27
C TRP A 350 2.28 24.70 8.28
N ASP A 351 1.85 24.60 9.54
CA ASP A 351 2.03 25.69 10.50
C ASP A 351 3.15 25.42 11.53
N CYS A 352 3.71 24.21 11.53
CA CYS A 352 4.71 23.83 12.52
C CYS A 352 6.07 24.48 12.20
N SER A 353 6.40 25.53 12.95
CA SER A 353 7.66 26.28 12.86
C SER A 353 8.94 25.47 13.09
N LYS A 354 8.83 24.29 13.74
CA LYS A 354 9.96 23.36 13.95
C LYS A 354 9.91 22.14 13.04
N ARG A 355 8.95 22.09 12.10
CA ARG A 355 9.04 21.11 11.01
C ARG A 355 10.32 21.43 10.25
N HIS A 356 11.18 20.44 10.11
CA HIS A 356 12.31 20.56 9.21
C HIS A 356 12.00 19.74 7.95
N VAL A 357 12.15 20.36 6.80
CA VAL A 357 12.24 19.69 5.51
C VAL A 357 13.71 19.56 5.14
N GLY A 358 14.10 18.41 4.60
CA GLY A 358 15.46 18.22 4.08
C GLY A 358 15.58 18.82 2.68
N CYS A 359 16.61 19.64 2.42
CA CYS A 359 17.01 19.94 1.07
C CYS A 359 17.45 18.65 0.37
N LEU A 360 16.92 18.45 -0.82
CA LEU A 360 17.00 17.17 -1.53
C LEU A 360 18.32 16.99 -2.28
N LEU A 361 19.12 18.05 -2.38
CA LEU A 361 20.41 18.06 -3.08
C LEU A 361 21.58 17.91 -2.12
N CYS A 362 21.46 18.40 -0.88
CA CYS A 362 22.53 18.32 0.13
C CYS A 362 22.11 17.69 1.48
N GLY A 363 20.85 17.30 1.64
CA GLY A 363 20.35 16.67 2.87
C GLY A 363 20.20 17.61 4.07
N VAL A 364 20.48 18.91 3.93
CA VAL A 364 20.39 19.88 5.04
C VAL A 364 18.93 20.00 5.49
N ALA A 365 18.68 19.81 6.78
CA ALA A 365 17.37 20.04 7.39
C ALA A 365 17.15 21.55 7.61
N MET A 366 16.02 22.09 7.16
CA MET A 366 15.67 23.51 7.27
C MET A 366 14.16 23.71 7.40
N ALA A 367 13.72 24.91 7.80
CA ALA A 367 12.30 25.24 7.79
C ALA A 367 11.72 25.20 6.35
N PRO A 368 10.43 24.83 6.16
CA PRO A 368 9.79 24.72 4.84
C PRO A 368 9.96 25.96 3.95
N GLU A 369 9.81 27.15 4.53
CA GLU A 369 9.96 28.44 3.88
C GLU A 369 11.39 28.74 3.40
N MET A 370 12.39 28.07 3.98
CA MET A 370 13.80 28.21 3.60
C MET A 370 14.19 27.27 2.46
N LEU A 371 13.33 26.32 2.06
CA LEU A 371 13.65 25.33 1.04
C LEU A 371 13.92 25.96 -0.32
N PHE A 372 13.05 26.88 -0.77
CA PHE A 372 13.19 27.55 -2.06
C PHE A 372 14.42 28.48 -2.11
N PRO A 373 14.61 29.40 -1.13
CA PRO A 373 15.82 30.23 -1.08
C PRO A 373 17.11 29.42 -0.99
N HIS A 374 17.11 28.31 -0.24
CA HIS A 374 18.27 27.44 -0.17
C HIS A 374 18.57 26.75 -1.51
N GLN A 375 17.55 26.28 -2.23
CA GLN A 375 17.73 25.67 -3.55
C GLN A 375 18.32 26.67 -4.55
N GLU A 376 17.85 27.91 -4.57
CA GLU A 376 18.40 28.95 -5.44
C GLU A 376 19.83 29.34 -5.06
N LEU A 377 20.14 29.49 -3.77
CA LEU A 377 21.47 29.98 -3.35
C LEU A 377 22.54 28.89 -3.34
N ALA A 378 22.20 27.67 -2.95
CA ALA A 378 23.17 26.60 -2.76
C ALA A 378 23.29 25.66 -3.97
N HIS A 379 22.30 25.66 -4.88
CA HIS A 379 22.22 24.67 -5.96
C HIS A 379 21.88 25.26 -7.33
N SER A 380 21.92 26.58 -7.51
CA SER A 380 21.80 27.17 -8.85
C SER A 380 22.97 26.72 -9.74
N PRO A 381 22.71 26.26 -10.97
CA PRO A 381 23.76 25.91 -11.91
C PRO A 381 24.57 27.16 -12.28
N SER A 382 25.88 27.07 -12.12
CA SER A 382 26.85 28.10 -12.54
C SER A 382 27.00 28.16 -14.06
#